data_AF-A0AAJ1NZ14-F1
#
_entry.id   AF-A0AAJ1NZ14-F1
#
_cell.length_a   1.000
_cell.length_b   1.000
_cell.length_c   1.000
_cell.angle_alpha   90.00
_cell.angle_beta   90.00
_cell.angle_gamma   90.00
#
_symmetry.space_group_name_H-M   'P 1'
#
loop_
_entity.id
_entity.type
_entity.pdbx_description
1 polymer ?
#
loop_
_entity_poly.entity_id
_entity_poly.type
_entity_poly.pdbx_seq_one_letter_code
_entity_poly.pdbx_strand_id
1 'polypeptide(L)'
;MVIGGPILTAILLRMRSKQALLFLMFVFLIGQSLGAIAWNYNIMMISRIITGIASAFGVAISFSATLVHSDSRGKAASIVLAGLMFSTVLGLPITTVISQYFGWRISFGAVSVLVLVSGIMIQRLLPSSSNKEQLNWKDELLQFKNIHLWAAYVTSMFIIGGTFAAFSYFTPIFTNVTGFSSASTPSFPMILQKE
;
A
#
# COMPACT_ATOMS: atom_id res chain seq x y z
N MET A 1 0.06 6.28 -5.89
CA MET A 1 -0.05 6.74 -4.49
C MET A 1 -0.12 8.25 -4.39
N VAL A 2 0.93 8.99 -4.78
CA VAL A 2 1.04 10.45 -4.52
C VAL A 2 -0.09 11.27 -5.13
N ILE A 3 -0.47 10.99 -6.38
CA ILE A 3 -1.51 11.75 -7.09
C ILE A 3 -2.86 11.02 -7.01
N GLY A 4 -2.86 9.71 -7.30
CA GLY A 4 -4.08 8.90 -7.34
C GLY A 4 -4.76 8.72 -5.98
N GLY A 5 -3.99 8.60 -4.90
CA GLY A 5 -4.53 8.35 -3.55
C GLY A 5 -5.40 9.50 -3.06
N PRO A 6 -4.91 10.76 -3.04
CA PRO A 6 -5.69 11.92 -2.63
C PRO A 6 -6.93 12.16 -3.49
N ILE A 7 -6.82 12.02 -4.82
CA ILE A 7 -7.94 12.22 -5.74
C ILE A 7 -9.02 11.15 -5.52
N LEU A 8 -8.62 9.88 -5.41
CA LEU A 8 -9.56 8.79 -5.19
C LEU A 8 -10.20 8.90 -3.79
N THR A 9 -9.42 9.24 -2.77
CA THR A 9 -9.92 9.50 -1.41
C THR A 9 -10.91 10.67 -1.41
N ALA A 10 -10.64 11.73 -2.16
CA ALA A 10 -11.54 12.87 -2.32
C ALA A 10 -12.89 12.47 -2.95
N ILE A 11 -12.86 11.61 -3.96
CA ILE A 11 -14.10 11.09 -4.58
C ILE A 11 -14.84 10.16 -3.61
N LEU A 12 -14.11 9.34 -2.85
CA LEU A 12 -14.68 8.32 -1.96
C LEU A 12 -15.19 8.85 -0.62
N LEU A 13 -14.74 10.03 -0.19
CA LEU A 13 -15.28 10.75 0.97
C LEU A 13 -16.80 11.04 0.82
N ARG A 14 -17.34 11.00 -0.40
CA ARG A 14 -18.79 11.11 -0.66
C ARG A 14 -19.55 9.78 -0.60
N MET A 15 -18.83 8.65 -0.59
CA MET A 15 -19.42 7.31 -0.57
C MET A 15 -19.50 6.79 0.87
N ARG A 16 -20.38 5.81 1.11
CA ARG A 16 -20.38 5.08 2.40
C ARG A 16 -19.01 4.42 2.60
N SER A 17 -18.45 4.51 3.79
CA SER A 17 -17.08 4.05 4.10
C SER A 17 -16.82 2.59 3.70
N LYS A 18 -17.82 1.70 3.87
CA LYS A 18 -17.75 0.31 3.41
C LYS A 18 -17.70 0.18 1.87
N GLN A 19 -18.51 0.97 1.15
CA GLN A 19 -18.55 0.94 -0.31
C GLN A 19 -17.26 1.50 -0.91
N ALA A 20 -16.74 2.57 -0.32
CA ALA A 20 -15.44 3.14 -0.62
C ALA A 20 -14.32 2.08 -0.51
N LEU A 21 -14.26 1.36 0.61
CA LEU A 21 -13.26 0.30 0.83
C LEU A 21 -13.40 -0.84 -0.18
N LEU A 22 -14.62 -1.36 -0.39
CA LEU A 22 -14.87 -2.44 -1.34
C LEU A 22 -14.54 -2.03 -2.79
N PHE A 23 -14.84 -0.78 -3.16
CA PHE A 23 -14.48 -0.25 -4.48
C PHE A 23 -12.96 -0.22 -4.68
N LEU A 24 -12.18 0.24 -3.70
CA LEU A 24 -10.72 0.20 -3.78
C LEU A 24 -10.20 -1.21 -3.92
N MET A 25 -10.72 -2.15 -3.13
CA MET A 25 -10.30 -3.55 -3.21
C MET A 25 -10.61 -4.14 -4.59
N PHE A 26 -11.76 -3.79 -5.17
CA PHE A 26 -12.13 -4.22 -6.52
C PHE A 26 -11.19 -3.64 -7.59
N VAL A 27 -10.86 -2.34 -7.54
CA VAL A 27 -9.90 -1.73 -8.48
C VAL A 27 -8.50 -2.33 -8.30
N PHE A 28 -8.08 -2.56 -7.05
CA PHE A 28 -6.81 -3.19 -6.74
C PHE A 28 -6.74 -4.62 -7.29
N LEU A 29 -7.82 -5.38 -7.14
CA LEU A 29 -7.96 -6.72 -7.68
C LEU A 29 -7.84 -6.74 -9.21
N ILE A 30 -8.50 -5.81 -9.91
CA ILE A 30 -8.38 -5.68 -11.37
C ILE A 30 -6.92 -5.45 -11.75
N GLY A 31 -6.26 -4.51 -11.08
CA GLY A 31 -4.85 -4.23 -11.30
C GLY A 31 -3.97 -5.47 -11.11
N GLN A 32 -4.11 -6.16 -9.98
CA GLN A 32 -3.32 -7.38 -9.71
C GLN A 32 -3.61 -8.51 -10.70
N SER A 33 -4.86 -8.69 -11.10
CA SER A 33 -5.25 -9.71 -12.08
C SER A 33 -4.68 -9.40 -13.47
N LEU A 34 -4.64 -8.13 -13.84
CA LEU A 34 -4.01 -7.67 -15.08
C LEU A 34 -2.49 -7.91 -15.04
N GLY A 35 -1.86 -7.70 -13.88
CA GLY A 35 -0.45 -8.03 -13.64
C GLY A 35 -0.15 -9.53 -13.80
N ALA A 36 -1.06 -10.41 -13.36
CA ALA A 36 -0.90 -11.86 -13.49
C ALA A 36 -0.91 -12.35 -14.94
N ILE A 37 -1.71 -11.70 -15.80
CA ILE A 37 -1.90 -12.08 -17.22
C ILE A 37 -0.96 -11.30 -18.15
N ALA A 38 -0.17 -10.34 -17.62
CA ALA A 38 0.66 -9.46 -18.42
C ALA A 38 1.63 -10.21 -19.35
N TRP A 39 1.45 -10.03 -20.66
CA TRP A 39 2.30 -10.57 -21.72
C TRP A 39 3.28 -9.56 -22.30
N ASN A 40 3.09 -8.26 -22.01
CA ASN A 40 4.00 -7.20 -22.43
C ASN A 40 4.22 -6.18 -21.29
N TYR A 41 5.24 -5.34 -21.46
CA TYR A 41 5.58 -4.29 -20.50
C TYR A 41 4.43 -3.29 -20.31
N ASN A 42 3.73 -2.92 -21.37
CA ASN A 42 2.66 -1.91 -21.33
C ASN A 42 1.52 -2.33 -20.41
N ILE A 43 1.09 -3.59 -20.46
CA ILE A 43 0.05 -4.14 -19.59
C ILE A 43 0.53 -4.17 -18.13
N MET A 44 1.79 -4.54 -17.91
CA MET A 44 2.42 -4.48 -16.59
C MET A 44 2.43 -3.05 -16.03
N MET A 45 2.78 -2.06 -16.85
CA MET A 45 2.78 -0.65 -16.47
C MET A 45 1.38 -0.17 -16.11
N ILE A 46 0.36 -0.49 -16.92
CA ILE A 46 -1.04 -0.14 -16.65
C ILE A 46 -1.51 -0.79 -15.34
N SER A 47 -1.20 -2.08 -15.13
CA SER A 47 -1.46 -2.78 -13.87
C SER A 47 -0.86 -2.05 -12.67
N ARG A 48 0.39 -1.59 -12.78
CA ARG A 48 1.08 -0.84 -11.70
C ARG A 48 0.45 0.52 -11.44
N ILE A 49 -0.04 1.20 -12.48
CA ILE A 49 -0.76 2.47 -12.32
C ILE A 49 -2.09 2.23 -11.59
N ILE A 50 -2.86 1.21 -11.99
CA ILE A 50 -4.15 0.87 -11.38
C ILE A 50 -3.98 0.47 -9.92
N THR A 51 -3.11 -0.50 -9.63
CA THR A 51 -2.78 -0.90 -8.24
C THR A 51 -2.23 0.28 -7.43
N GLY A 52 -1.43 1.12 -8.11
CA GLY A 52 -0.87 2.37 -7.62
C GLY A 52 -1.90 3.41 -7.18
N ILE A 53 -3.05 3.47 -7.86
CA ILE A 53 -4.16 4.38 -7.53
C ILE A 53 -5.01 3.77 -6.40
N ALA A 54 -5.22 2.46 -6.43
CA ALA A 54 -6.11 1.76 -5.51
C ALA A 54 -5.53 1.51 -4.10
N SER A 55 -4.21 1.59 -3.89
CA SER A 55 -3.64 1.41 -2.55
C SER A 55 -3.71 2.68 -1.70
N ALA A 56 -4.94 3.09 -1.34
CA ALA A 56 -5.15 4.14 -0.34
C ALA A 56 -5.41 3.54 1.04
N PHE A 57 -4.35 3.26 1.78
CA PHE A 57 -4.43 2.73 3.15
C PHE A 57 -5.18 3.65 4.11
N GLY A 58 -5.20 4.97 3.85
CA GLY A 58 -5.91 5.96 4.65
C GLY A 58 -7.41 5.66 4.80
N VAL A 59 -8.07 5.20 3.73
CA VAL A 59 -9.51 4.85 3.76
C VAL A 59 -9.77 3.68 4.72
N ALA A 60 -8.87 2.70 4.79
CA ALA A 60 -9.00 1.58 5.71
C ALA A 60 -8.82 2.01 7.17
N ILE A 61 -7.86 2.90 7.45
CA ILE A 61 -7.66 3.47 8.80
C ILE A 61 -8.89 4.27 9.22
N SER A 62 -9.36 5.18 8.36
CA SER A 62 -10.57 5.98 8.62
C SER A 62 -11.80 5.09 8.85
N PHE A 63 -11.98 4.04 8.05
CA PHE A 63 -13.09 3.11 8.25
C PHE A 63 -12.96 2.36 9.58
N SER A 64 -11.76 1.88 9.94
CA SER A 64 -11.53 1.19 11.22
C SER A 64 -11.90 2.04 12.43
N ALA A 65 -11.65 3.36 12.37
CA ALA A 65 -11.98 4.30 13.43
C ALA A 65 -13.50 4.52 13.60
N THR A 66 -14.31 4.18 12.60
CA THR A 66 -15.79 4.24 12.69
C THR A 66 -16.42 2.99 13.28
N LEU A 67 -15.65 1.90 13.42
CA LEU A 67 -16.12 0.62 13.98
C LEU A 67 -15.92 0.52 15.49
N VAL A 68 -15.14 1.44 16.08
CA VAL A 68 -14.79 1.46 17.49
C VAL A 68 -15.26 2.76 18.15
N HIS A 69 -15.36 2.74 19.47
CA HIS A 69 -15.68 3.94 20.25
C HIS A 69 -14.51 4.95 20.17
N SER A 70 -14.79 6.24 20.41
CA SER A 70 -13.82 7.35 20.30
C SER A 70 -12.50 7.04 21.00
N ASP A 71 -12.59 6.46 22.20
CA ASP A 71 -11.46 6.21 23.10
C ASP A 71 -10.54 5.09 22.58
N SER A 72 -11.01 4.29 21.64
CA SER A 72 -10.29 3.16 21.05
C SER A 72 -9.86 3.40 19.60
N ARG A 73 -10.10 4.58 19.02
CA ARG A 73 -9.72 4.91 17.63
C ARG A 73 -8.22 4.78 17.38
N GLY A 74 -7.40 5.24 18.34
CA GLY A 74 -5.94 5.08 18.28
C GLY A 74 -5.52 3.62 18.21
N LYS A 75 -6.11 2.76 19.06
CA LYS A 75 -5.84 1.31 19.08
C LYS A 75 -6.26 0.64 17.76
N ALA A 76 -7.41 1.00 17.20
CA ALA A 76 -7.85 0.47 15.91
C ALA A 76 -6.88 0.85 14.78
N ALA A 77 -6.43 2.11 14.72
CA ALA A 77 -5.44 2.55 13.75
C ALA A 77 -4.10 1.81 13.91
N SER A 78 -3.64 1.60 15.15
CA SER A 78 -2.42 0.83 15.43
C SER A 78 -2.52 -0.62 14.94
N ILE A 79 -3.68 -1.27 15.08
CA ILE A 79 -3.87 -2.64 14.57
C ILE A 79 -3.78 -2.68 13.04
N VAL A 80 -4.40 -1.72 12.35
CA VAL A 80 -4.33 -1.62 10.88
C VAL A 80 -2.89 -1.38 10.42
N LEU A 81 -2.18 -0.46 11.08
CA LEU A 81 -0.78 -0.16 10.77
C LEU A 81 0.14 -1.35 11.10
N ALA A 82 -0.10 -2.06 12.19
CA ALA A 82 0.63 -3.28 12.53
C ALA A 82 0.45 -4.36 11.45
N GLY A 83 -0.76 -4.51 10.91
CA GLY A 83 -1.00 -5.40 9.77
C GLY A 83 -0.20 -5.01 8.52
N LEU A 84 -0.08 -3.71 8.24
CA LEU A 84 0.75 -3.20 7.14
C LEU A 84 2.24 -3.55 7.35
N MET A 85 2.77 -3.31 8.55
CA MET A 85 4.17 -3.65 8.88
C MET A 85 4.43 -5.15 8.83
N PHE A 86 3.49 -5.95 9.32
CA PHE A 86 3.60 -7.41 9.26
C PHE A 86 3.61 -7.90 7.81
N SER A 87 2.77 -7.30 6.97
CA SER A 87 2.71 -7.62 5.54
C SER A 87 3.98 -7.24 4.79
N THR A 88 4.70 -6.17 5.16
CA THR A 88 5.96 -5.80 4.46
C THR A 88 7.08 -6.77 4.80
N VAL A 89 7.16 -7.20 6.07
CA VAL A 89 8.18 -8.15 6.54
C VAL A 89 7.96 -9.55 5.95
N LEU A 90 6.74 -10.08 6.00
CA LEU A 90 6.46 -11.43 5.49
C LEU A 90 6.16 -11.47 4.00
N GLY A 91 5.62 -10.40 3.43
CA GLY A 91 5.20 -10.35 2.04
C GLY A 91 6.36 -10.54 1.07
N LEU A 92 7.51 -9.93 1.35
CA LEU A 92 8.69 -10.02 0.48
C LEU A 92 9.27 -11.46 0.42
N PRO A 93 9.56 -12.16 1.53
CA PRO A 93 10.01 -13.56 1.50
C PRO A 93 9.03 -14.49 0.79
N ILE A 94 7.74 -14.41 1.14
CA ILE A 94 6.70 -15.28 0.56
C ILE A 94 6.61 -15.04 -0.95
N THR A 95 6.60 -13.78 -1.37
CA THR A 95 6.57 -13.40 -2.80
C THR A 95 7.83 -13.87 -3.52
N THR A 96 8.99 -13.81 -2.88
CA THR A 96 10.27 -14.23 -3.48
C THR A 96 10.28 -15.74 -3.72
N VAL A 97 9.89 -16.53 -2.72
CA VAL A 97 9.79 -17.99 -2.85
C VAL A 97 8.81 -18.35 -3.97
N ILE A 98 7.60 -17.77 -3.97
CA ILE A 98 6.61 -18.03 -5.03
C ILE A 98 7.17 -17.65 -6.40
N SER A 99 7.83 -16.49 -6.51
CA SER A 99 8.38 -16.01 -7.78
C SER A 99 9.53 -16.87 -8.31
N GLN A 100 10.34 -17.46 -7.42
CA GLN A 100 11.45 -18.34 -7.81
C GLN A 100 10.97 -19.71 -8.31
N TYR A 101 10.01 -20.34 -7.62
CA TYR A 101 9.54 -21.69 -7.97
C TYR A 101 8.45 -21.69 -9.03
N PHE A 102 7.53 -20.73 -8.98
CA PHE A 102 6.31 -20.70 -9.79
C PHE A 102 6.28 -19.53 -10.79
N GLY A 103 7.27 -18.63 -10.72
CA GLY A 103 7.34 -17.45 -11.58
C GLY A 103 6.54 -16.27 -11.02
N TRP A 104 6.98 -15.06 -11.38
CA TRP A 104 6.44 -13.80 -10.86
C TRP A 104 4.95 -13.59 -11.13
N ARG A 105 4.39 -14.17 -12.21
CA ARG A 105 2.95 -14.08 -12.55
C ARG A 105 2.07 -14.72 -11.49
N ILE A 106 2.51 -15.86 -10.93
CA ILE A 106 1.76 -16.58 -9.90
C ILE A 106 1.72 -15.76 -8.61
N SER A 107 2.77 -14.98 -8.31
CA SER A 107 2.75 -14.04 -7.19
C SER A 107 1.66 -12.99 -7.31
N PHE A 108 1.43 -12.43 -8.50
CA PHE A 108 0.32 -11.51 -8.74
C PHE A 108 -1.04 -12.19 -8.56
N GLY A 109 -1.19 -13.41 -9.10
CA GLY A 109 -2.41 -14.20 -8.95
C GLY A 109 -2.72 -14.54 -7.49
N ALA A 110 -1.70 -14.93 -6.71
CA ALA A 110 -1.83 -15.23 -5.29
C ALA A 110 -2.33 -14.01 -4.50
N VAL A 111 -1.77 -12.82 -4.77
CA VAL A 111 -2.25 -11.58 -4.14
C VAL A 111 -3.68 -11.25 -4.58
N SER A 112 -4.05 -11.45 -5.86
CA SER A 112 -5.44 -11.29 -6.31
C SER A 112 -6.41 -12.17 -5.51
N VAL A 113 -6.07 -13.43 -5.26
CA VAL A 113 -6.89 -14.34 -4.45
C VAL A 113 -7.01 -13.83 -3.00
N LEU A 114 -5.92 -13.39 -2.39
CA LEU A 114 -5.95 -12.83 -1.03
C LEU A 114 -6.84 -11.59 -0.94
N VAL A 115 -6.79 -10.71 -1.93
CA VAL A 115 -7.63 -9.51 -2.01
C VAL A 115 -9.10 -9.89 -2.17
N LEU A 116 -9.41 -10.88 -3.01
CA LEU A 116 -10.77 -11.41 -3.18
C LEU A 116 -11.33 -11.96 -1.87
N VAL A 117 -10.58 -12.83 -1.19
CA VAL A 117 -10.99 -13.43 0.09
C VAL A 117 -11.21 -12.35 1.14
N SER A 118 -10.28 -11.40 1.25
CA SER A 118 -10.40 -10.27 2.16
C SER A 118 -11.63 -9.41 1.86
N GLY A 119 -11.93 -9.18 0.58
CA GLY A 119 -13.10 -8.41 0.14
C GLY A 119 -14.41 -9.10 0.50
N ILE A 120 -14.49 -10.42 0.30
CA ILE A 120 -15.65 -11.24 0.69
C ILE A 120 -15.84 -11.22 2.20
N MET A 121 -14.76 -11.36 2.98
CA MET A 121 -14.80 -11.25 4.44
C MET A 121 -15.33 -9.88 4.87
N ILE A 122 -14.82 -8.80 4.29
CA ILE A 122 -15.29 -7.44 4.59
C ILE A 122 -16.76 -7.27 4.23
N GLN A 123 -17.19 -7.81 3.09
CA GLN A 123 -18.59 -7.73 2.69
C GLN A 123 -19.52 -8.43 3.68
N ARG A 124 -19.13 -9.59 4.22
CA ARG A 124 -19.97 -10.40 5.13
C ARG A 124 -19.88 -9.98 6.59
N LEU A 125 -18.68 -9.68 7.09
CA LEU A 125 -18.44 -9.46 8.53
C LEU A 125 -18.65 -8.01 8.96
N LEU A 126 -18.38 -7.04 8.09
CA LEU A 126 -18.41 -5.64 8.48
C LEU A 126 -19.79 -5.01 8.25
N PRO A 127 -20.35 -4.29 9.23
CA PRO A 127 -21.60 -3.58 9.06
C PRO A 127 -21.44 -2.46 8.02
N SER A 128 -22.50 -2.18 7.26
CA SER A 128 -22.55 -1.01 6.39
C SER A 128 -22.75 0.24 7.24
N SER A 129 -21.74 0.66 7.98
CA SER A 129 -21.82 1.87 8.79
C SER A 129 -21.90 3.08 7.86
N SER A 130 -23.04 3.77 7.90
CA SER A 130 -23.32 4.96 7.11
C SER A 130 -22.79 6.16 7.88
N ASN A 131 -21.49 6.43 7.82
CA ASN A 131 -21.01 7.66 8.41
C ASN A 131 -21.48 8.84 7.53
N LYS A 132 -22.38 9.64 8.09
CA LYS A 132 -23.06 10.79 7.48
C LYS A 132 -22.37 12.10 7.85
N GLU A 133 -21.11 12.06 8.28
CA GLU A 133 -20.32 13.28 8.44
C GLU A 133 -19.87 13.73 7.06
N GLN A 134 -20.66 14.63 6.46
CA GLN A 134 -20.22 15.42 5.31
C GLN A 134 -19.02 16.24 5.76
N LEU A 135 -17.82 15.72 5.54
CA LEU A 135 -16.59 16.49 5.70
C LEU A 135 -16.66 17.71 4.75
N ASN A 136 -16.58 18.88 5.36
CA ASN A 136 -16.71 20.15 4.67
C ASN A 136 -15.38 20.45 3.95
N TRP A 137 -15.34 20.20 2.64
CA TRP A 137 -14.17 20.38 1.77
C TRP A 137 -13.44 21.72 1.92
N LYS A 138 -14.18 22.77 2.33
CA LYS A 138 -13.62 24.10 2.57
C LYS A 138 -12.65 24.12 3.74
N ASP A 139 -12.92 23.34 4.79
CA ASP A 139 -12.09 23.26 5.99
C ASP A 139 -10.83 22.40 5.74
N GLU A 140 -10.92 21.37 4.89
CA GLU A 140 -9.73 20.62 4.42
C GLU A 140 -8.83 21.47 3.51
N LEU A 141 -9.40 22.26 2.60
CA LEU A 141 -8.62 23.16 1.74
C LEU A 141 -7.93 24.29 2.52
N LEU A 142 -8.52 24.72 3.64
CA LEU A 142 -7.91 25.70 4.55
C LEU A 142 -6.67 25.14 5.26
N GLN A 143 -6.57 23.82 5.47
CA GLN A 143 -5.37 23.21 6.07
C GLN A 143 -4.15 23.31 5.16
N PHE A 144 -4.33 23.36 3.83
CA PHE A 144 -3.23 23.55 2.88
C PHE A 144 -2.57 24.94 2.99
N LYS A 145 -3.19 25.91 3.68
CA LYS A 145 -2.57 27.21 3.97
C LYS A 145 -1.57 27.19 5.12
N ASN A 146 -1.49 26.11 5.90
CA ASN A 146 -0.58 26.05 7.04
C ASN A 146 0.84 25.67 6.61
N ILE A 147 1.77 26.62 6.72
CA ILE A 147 3.17 26.44 6.35
C ILE A 147 3.89 25.36 7.19
N HIS A 148 3.47 25.14 8.44
CA HIS A 148 4.06 24.12 9.32
C HIS A 148 3.69 22.70 8.86
N LEU A 149 2.50 22.51 8.30
CA LEU A 149 2.09 21.24 7.69
C LEU A 149 2.92 20.94 6.43
N TRP A 150 3.20 21.96 5.62
CA TRP A 150 4.10 21.82 4.48
C TRP A 150 5.53 21.47 4.90
N ALA A 151 6.05 22.09 5.96
CA ALA A 151 7.35 21.75 6.51
C ALA A 151 7.40 20.27 6.94
N ALA A 152 6.37 19.76 7.62
CA ALA A 152 6.27 18.36 7.99
C ALA A 152 6.16 17.40 6.78
N TYR A 153 5.45 17.80 5.72
CA TYR A 153 5.36 17.00 4.50
C TYR A 153 6.69 16.96 3.73
N VAL A 154 7.39 18.09 3.64
CA VAL A 154 8.70 18.17 2.97
C VAL A 154 9.74 17.34 3.72
N THR A 155 9.80 17.45 5.06
CA THR A 155 10.72 16.62 5.85
C THR A 155 10.41 15.14 5.70
N SER A 156 9.14 14.75 5.75
CA SER A 156 8.71 13.36 5.50
C SER A 156 9.09 12.89 4.09
N MET A 157 8.93 13.75 3.09
CA MET A 157 9.32 13.46 1.70
C MET A 157 10.83 13.23 1.59
N PHE A 158 11.66 14.05 2.22
CA PHE A 158 13.12 13.86 2.20
C PHE A 158 13.55 12.60 2.94
N ILE A 159 12.94 12.29 4.09
CA ILE A 159 13.23 11.07 4.85
C ILE A 159 12.88 9.83 4.01
N ILE A 160 11.64 9.73 3.54
CA ILE A 160 11.17 8.58 2.76
C ILE A 160 11.94 8.49 1.43
N GLY A 161 12.12 9.61 0.74
CA GLY A 161 12.85 9.67 -0.53
C GLY A 161 14.31 9.25 -0.39
N GLY A 162 15.01 9.73 0.64
CA GLY A 162 16.39 9.35 0.95
C GLY A 162 16.52 7.86 1.24
N THR A 163 15.62 7.30 2.06
CA THR A 163 15.60 5.86 2.37
C THR A 163 15.38 5.01 1.11
N PHE A 164 14.38 5.33 0.28
CA PHE A 164 14.10 4.55 -0.93
C PHE A 164 15.17 4.70 -2.02
N ALA A 165 15.82 5.87 -2.12
CA ALA A 165 16.95 6.07 -3.00
C ALA A 165 18.12 5.16 -2.59
N ALA A 166 18.47 5.13 -1.30
CA ALA A 166 19.50 4.24 -0.78
C ALA A 166 19.18 2.76 -1.08
N PHE A 167 17.95 2.31 -0.86
CA PHE A 167 17.51 0.95 -1.21
C PHE A 167 17.62 0.63 -2.71
N SER A 168 17.25 1.57 -3.59
CA SER A 168 17.27 1.34 -5.05
C SER A 168 18.69 1.23 -5.61
N TYR A 169 19.65 1.96 -5.02
CA TYR A 169 21.04 1.96 -5.44
C TYR A 169 21.93 1.01 -4.61
N PHE A 170 21.37 0.31 -3.63
CA PHE A 170 22.12 -0.61 -2.78
C PHE A 170 22.88 -1.67 -3.59
N THR A 171 22.19 -2.37 -4.50
CA THR A 171 22.81 -3.39 -5.36
C THR A 171 23.91 -2.81 -6.27
N PRO A 172 23.65 -1.77 -7.10
CA PRO A 172 24.69 -1.23 -7.99
C PRO A 172 25.87 -0.60 -7.25
N ILE A 173 25.70 -0.01 -6.05
CA ILE A 173 26.82 0.49 -5.24
C ILE A 173 27.72 -0.67 -4.82
N PHE A 174 27.15 -1.76 -4.31
CA PHE A 174 27.94 -2.91 -3.86
C PHE A 174 28.60 -3.67 -5.03
N THR A 175 27.92 -3.83 -6.17
CA THR A 175 28.50 -4.55 -7.31
C THR A 175 29.50 -3.72 -8.11
N ASN A 176 29.22 -2.42 -8.34
CA ASN A 176 30.01 -1.60 -9.26
C ASN A 176 31.10 -0.76 -8.57
N VAL A 177 30.93 -0.42 -7.29
CA VAL A 177 31.89 0.43 -6.55
C VAL A 177 32.76 -0.40 -5.62
N THR A 178 32.20 -1.42 -4.97
CA THR A 178 32.95 -2.24 -3.99
C THR A 178 33.52 -3.56 -4.55
N GLY A 179 33.17 -3.94 -5.78
CA GLY A 179 33.77 -5.08 -6.49
C GLY A 179 33.37 -6.47 -5.98
N PHE A 180 32.30 -6.58 -5.18
CA PHE A 180 31.80 -7.88 -4.73
C PHE A 180 31.13 -8.66 -5.88
N SER A 181 31.42 -9.97 -5.96
CA SER A 181 30.87 -10.88 -6.98
C SER A 181 29.34 -10.96 -6.92
N SER A 182 28.68 -10.90 -8.09
CA SER A 182 27.22 -10.96 -8.28
C SER A 182 26.55 -12.21 -7.70
N ALA A 183 27.32 -13.23 -7.32
CA ALA A 183 26.83 -14.47 -6.73
C ALA A 183 26.56 -14.36 -5.20
N SER A 184 27.14 -13.37 -4.52
CA SER A 184 27.00 -13.21 -3.06
C SER A 184 25.84 -12.30 -2.65
N THR A 185 25.27 -11.56 -3.61
CA THR A 185 24.29 -10.49 -3.38
C THR A 185 22.91 -10.97 -2.89
N PRO A 186 22.39 -12.17 -3.28
CA PRO A 186 21.11 -12.65 -2.75
C PRO A 186 21.15 -13.02 -1.26
N SER A 187 22.33 -13.35 -0.70
CA SER A 187 22.48 -13.82 0.69
C SER A 187 22.74 -12.72 1.73
N PHE A 188 23.12 -11.51 1.31
CA PHE A 188 23.43 -10.42 2.25
C PHE A 188 22.25 -9.92 3.11
N PRO A 189 21.00 -9.80 2.62
CA PRO A 189 19.89 -9.40 3.50
C PRO A 189 19.55 -10.48 4.55
N MET A 190 20.00 -11.73 4.36
CA MET A 190 19.79 -12.82 5.32
C MET A 190 20.84 -12.86 6.43
N ILE A 191 22.02 -12.27 6.19
CA ILE A 191 23.14 -12.23 7.15
C ILE A 191 22.99 -11.04 8.13
N LEU A 192 22.41 -9.93 7.69
CA LEU A 192 22.19 -8.73 8.54
C LEU A 192 20.95 -8.81 9.45
N GLN A 193 20.13 -9.86 9.36
CA GLN A 193 19.00 -10.10 10.26
C GLN A 193 19.33 -11.01 11.46
N LYS A 194 20.60 -11.39 11.61
CA LYS A 194 21.04 -12.34 12.64
C LYS A 194 21.81 -11.70 13.81
N GLU A 195 21.92 -10.39 13.85
CA GLU A 195 22.36 -9.60 15.01
C GLU A 195 21.23 -8.66 15.45
#